data_AF-A0A5J4TP29-F1
#
_entry.id   AF-A0A5J4TP29-F1
#
_cell.length_a   1.000
_cell.length_b   1.000
_cell.length_c   1.000
_cell.angle_alpha   90.00
_cell.angle_beta   90.00
_cell.angle_gamma   90.00
#
_symmetry.space_group_name_H-M   'P 1'
#
loop_
_entity.id
_entity.type
_entity.pdbx_description
1 polymer ?
#
loop_
_entity_poly.entity_id
_entity_poly.type
_entity_poly.pdbx_seq_one_letter_code
_entity_poly.pdbx_strand_id
1 'polypeptide(L)'
;VSNVDIAPSITYVLKNYPKSEHYKLPDNVGEIELVKPQTCNSYDPSLFSFSLHKTGIVGSDCVPNTVIPDSAASCTVTTGKFEQQLKGYKQAFFLGNSDSVKDALIKFGPLIISVEGQLNEIILGWDGADWVVAQQKFHQDGGATVPDYAYELGTRTISASKTDYVGSLFYHSAATIRAAFKLITAVVIIPALALLF
;
A
#
# COMPACT_ATOMS: atom_id res chain seq x y z
N VAL A 1 10.44 8.94 3.37
CA VAL A 1 9.77 8.25 4.50
C VAL A 1 10.75 8.25 5.64
N SER A 2 10.34 8.73 6.81
CA SER A 2 11.15 8.57 8.03
C SER A 2 11.21 7.07 8.36
N ASN A 3 12.38 6.54 8.70
CA ASN A 3 12.56 5.13 9.07
C ASN A 3 11.96 4.86 10.45
N VAL A 4 10.63 4.90 10.54
CA VAL A 4 9.86 4.78 11.77
C VAL A 4 9.10 3.47 11.69
N ASP A 5 9.33 2.62 12.69
CA ASP A 5 8.51 1.44 12.91
C ASP A 5 7.21 1.89 13.56
N ILE A 6 6.08 1.62 12.88
CA ILE A 6 4.75 1.97 13.36
C ILE A 6 3.87 0.73 13.35
N ALA A 7 3.12 0.54 14.44
CA ALA A 7 1.95 -0.32 14.42
C ALA A 7 0.76 0.50 13.85
N PRO A 8 0.26 0.25 12.63
CA PRO A 8 -0.71 1.12 12.00
C PRO A 8 -2.10 1.10 12.66
N SER A 9 -2.77 2.26 12.71
CA SER A 9 -4.16 2.39 13.15
C SER A 9 -5.15 2.28 11.98
N ILE A 10 -5.86 1.15 11.87
CA ILE A 10 -6.94 0.99 10.89
C ILE A 10 -8.16 1.83 11.27
N THR A 11 -8.45 1.98 12.56
CA THR A 11 -9.60 2.76 13.05
C THR A 11 -9.45 4.26 12.73
N TYR A 12 -8.22 4.80 12.74
CA TYR A 12 -7.94 6.14 12.23
C TYR A 12 -8.27 6.28 10.74
N VAL A 13 -7.90 5.27 9.93
CA VAL A 13 -8.19 5.28 8.50
C VAL A 13 -9.69 5.19 8.25
N LEU A 14 -10.40 4.30 8.95
CA LEU A 14 -11.86 4.18 8.86
C LEU A 14 -12.58 5.44 9.32
N LYS A 15 -12.04 6.19 10.28
CA LYS A 15 -12.62 7.50 10.65
C LYS A 15 -12.49 8.53 9.53
N ASN A 16 -11.40 8.48 8.78
CA ASN A 16 -11.13 9.40 7.68
C ASN A 16 -11.64 8.91 6.32
N TYR A 17 -12.50 7.89 6.32
CA TYR A 17 -13.09 7.34 5.11
C TYR A 17 -13.82 8.39 4.26
N PRO A 18 -13.84 8.22 2.93
CA PRO A 18 -14.75 8.96 2.07
C PRO A 18 -16.19 8.83 2.57
N LYS A 19 -16.94 9.93 2.49
CA LYS A 19 -18.37 9.97 2.85
C LYS A 19 -19.28 9.88 1.62
N SER A 20 -18.74 10.21 0.45
CA SER A 20 -19.44 10.17 -0.82
C SER A 20 -18.46 9.95 -1.96
N GLU A 21 -18.96 9.37 -3.04
CA GLU A 21 -18.29 9.21 -4.32
C GLU A 21 -19.03 10.03 -5.37
N HIS A 22 -18.27 10.69 -6.24
CA HIS A 22 -18.80 11.57 -7.27
C HIS A 22 -18.36 11.02 -8.63
N TYR A 23 -19.29 10.46 -9.38
CA TYR A 23 -19.03 9.87 -10.68
C TYR A 23 -19.29 10.89 -11.77
N LYS A 24 -18.28 11.16 -12.61
CA LYS A 24 -18.46 11.97 -13.80
C LYS A 24 -18.26 11.11 -15.03
N LEU A 25 -19.36 10.74 -15.67
CA LEU A 25 -19.33 10.07 -16.96
C LEU A 25 -19.30 11.12 -18.09
N PRO A 26 -18.72 10.80 -19.26
CA PRO A 26 -18.57 11.75 -20.37
C PRO A 26 -19.88 12.48 -20.76
N ASP A 27 -21.02 11.80 -20.64
CA ASP A 27 -22.32 12.29 -21.14
C ASP A 27 -23.41 12.48 -20.06
N ASN A 28 -23.10 12.31 -18.77
CA ASN A 28 -24.08 12.40 -17.68
C ASN A 28 -23.78 13.50 -16.65
N VAL A 29 -24.85 14.00 -16.03
CA VAL A 29 -24.78 14.82 -14.81
C VAL A 29 -24.18 13.95 -13.71
N GLY A 30 -23.22 14.49 -12.96
CA GLY A 30 -22.46 13.69 -12.01
C GLY A 30 -23.36 13.04 -10.95
N GLU A 31 -23.25 11.72 -10.79
CA GLU A 31 -23.96 10.97 -9.76
C GLU A 31 -23.19 11.04 -8.44
N ILE A 32 -23.91 11.21 -7.35
CA ILE A 32 -23.34 11.21 -6.00
C ILE A 32 -23.86 9.96 -5.29
N GLU A 33 -22.95 9.07 -4.93
CA GLU A 33 -23.26 7.93 -4.10
C GLU A 33 -22.76 8.19 -2.67
N LEU A 34 -23.59 7.90 -1.67
CA LEU A 34 -23.19 7.99 -0.27
C LEU A 34 -22.47 6.71 0.13
N VAL A 35 -21.25 6.86 0.63
CA VAL A 35 -20.49 5.74 1.17
C VAL A 35 -21.08 5.39 2.53
N LYS A 36 -21.45 4.12 2.71
CA LYS A 36 -21.96 3.62 3.99
C LYS A 36 -20.94 3.87 5.11
N PRO A 37 -21.35 4.24 6.33
CA PRO A 37 -20.43 4.33 7.45
C PRO A 37 -19.70 3.00 7.66
N GLN A 38 -18.38 3.06 7.74
CA GLN A 38 -17.56 1.86 7.94
C GLN A 38 -17.60 1.43 9.41
N THR A 39 -17.44 0.14 9.64
CA THR A 39 -17.34 -0.46 10.97
C THR A 39 -16.07 -1.31 11.05
N CYS A 40 -15.65 -1.70 12.25
CA CYS A 40 -14.52 -2.63 12.40
C CYS A 40 -14.80 -4.01 11.75
N ASN A 41 -16.07 -4.36 11.51
CA ASN A 41 -16.48 -5.65 10.97
C ASN A 41 -16.89 -5.60 9.49
N SER A 42 -17.07 -4.41 8.94
CA SER A 42 -17.54 -4.21 7.57
C SER A 42 -17.03 -2.88 7.05
N TYR A 43 -16.13 -2.98 6.08
CA TYR A 43 -15.60 -1.86 5.34
C TYR A 43 -15.25 -2.31 3.90
N ASP A 44 -15.14 -1.37 2.97
CA ASP A 44 -14.78 -1.63 1.57
C ASP A 44 -13.29 -1.34 1.31
N PRO A 45 -12.39 -2.34 1.25
CA PRO A 45 -10.96 -2.09 1.09
C PRO A 45 -10.56 -1.21 -0.10
N SER A 46 -11.40 -1.12 -1.15
CA SER A 46 -11.09 -0.35 -2.37
C SER A 46 -10.93 1.15 -2.10
N LEU A 47 -11.63 1.69 -1.10
CA LEU A 47 -11.62 3.12 -0.78
C LEU A 47 -10.52 3.52 0.22
N PHE A 48 -9.78 2.53 0.77
CA PHE A 48 -8.71 2.76 1.73
C PHE A 48 -7.63 3.70 1.17
N SER A 49 -7.32 3.57 -0.12
CA SER A 49 -6.30 4.36 -0.80
C SER A 49 -6.60 5.87 -0.76
N PHE A 50 -7.88 6.28 -0.75
CA PHE A 50 -8.26 7.69 -0.66
C PHE A 50 -8.00 8.27 0.72
N SER A 51 -8.29 7.52 1.78
CA SER A 51 -7.98 7.92 3.15
C SER A 51 -6.47 8.03 3.36
N LEU A 52 -5.71 7.04 2.87
CA LEU A 52 -4.24 7.08 2.93
C LEU A 52 -3.69 8.30 2.17
N HIS A 53 -4.23 8.60 0.98
CA HIS A 53 -3.81 9.77 0.22
C HIS A 53 -4.10 11.08 0.96
N LYS A 54 -5.30 11.25 1.52
CA LYS A 54 -5.75 12.50 2.13
C LYS A 54 -5.15 12.75 3.50
N THR A 55 -5.15 11.74 4.37
CA THR A 55 -4.80 11.88 5.79
C THR A 55 -3.61 11.03 6.20
N GLY A 56 -3.20 10.06 5.39
CA GLY A 56 -2.20 9.09 5.79
C GLY A 56 -2.74 8.16 6.88
N ILE A 57 -1.82 7.66 7.69
CA ILE A 57 -2.08 6.79 8.83
C ILE A 57 -1.31 7.26 10.06
N VAL A 58 -1.81 6.96 11.26
CA VAL A 58 -1.10 7.18 12.52
C VAL A 58 -0.85 5.84 13.21
N GLY A 59 0.02 5.84 14.21
CA GLY A 59 0.26 4.66 15.05
C GLY A 59 -0.93 4.30 15.94
N SER A 60 -1.05 3.02 16.28
CA SER A 60 -2.06 2.49 17.20
C SER A 60 -1.81 2.88 18.66
N ASP A 61 -0.59 3.33 18.97
CA ASP A 61 -0.21 4.00 20.20
C ASP A 61 -0.88 5.39 20.34
N CYS A 62 -1.28 6.01 19.22
CA CYS A 62 -2.03 7.27 19.17
C CYS A 62 -3.54 7.04 19.07
N VAL A 63 -3.98 6.16 18.16
CA VAL A 63 -5.39 5.79 17.96
C VAL A 63 -5.53 4.26 17.95
N PRO A 64 -6.02 3.63 19.03
CA PRO A 64 -6.09 2.17 19.14
C PRO A 64 -7.03 1.52 18.13
N ASN A 65 -6.72 0.28 17.75
CA ASN A 65 -7.53 -0.55 16.84
C ASN A 65 -8.71 -1.25 17.56
N THR A 66 -9.31 -0.59 18.56
CA THR A 66 -10.41 -1.16 19.36
C THR A 66 -11.77 -0.60 18.97
N VAL A 67 -11.83 0.70 18.64
CA VAL A 67 -13.05 1.40 18.25
C VAL A 67 -12.72 2.49 17.24
N ILE A 68 -13.64 2.76 16.31
CA ILE A 68 -13.52 3.91 15.41
C ILE A 68 -13.72 5.18 16.26
N PRO A 69 -12.76 6.12 16.29
CA PRO A 69 -12.85 7.27 17.18
C PRO A 69 -13.88 8.30 16.70
N ASP A 70 -14.41 9.09 17.63
CA ASP A 70 -15.32 10.21 17.30
C ASP A 70 -14.63 11.35 16.55
N SER A 71 -13.31 11.49 16.74
CA SER A 71 -12.46 12.48 16.07
C SER A 71 -11.14 11.86 15.63
N ALA A 72 -10.58 12.38 14.54
CA ALA A 72 -9.26 12.02 14.02
C ALA A 72 -8.30 13.23 13.96
N ALA A 73 -8.61 14.29 14.72
CA ALA A 73 -7.80 15.52 14.74
C ALA A 73 -6.60 15.44 15.69
N SER A 74 -6.60 14.50 16.64
CA SER A 74 -5.54 14.29 17.63
C SER A 74 -5.55 12.84 18.11
N CYS A 75 -4.57 12.46 18.93
CA CYS A 75 -4.53 11.13 19.56
C CYS A 75 -5.67 10.96 20.56
N THR A 76 -6.20 9.74 20.65
CA THR A 76 -7.13 9.36 21.72
C THR A 76 -6.39 8.86 22.95
N VAL A 77 -5.11 8.47 22.80
CA VAL A 77 -4.20 8.10 23.88
C VAL A 77 -3.28 9.28 24.21
N THR A 78 -3.21 9.67 25.48
CA THR A 78 -2.49 10.87 25.95
C THR A 78 -0.98 10.79 25.74
N THR A 79 -0.39 9.59 25.77
CA THR A 79 1.04 9.35 25.54
C THR A 79 1.39 9.10 24.07
N GLY A 80 0.38 8.95 23.22
CA GLY A 80 0.56 8.65 21.80
C GLY A 80 1.09 9.85 21.03
N LYS A 81 1.77 9.58 19.92
CA LYS A 81 2.29 10.62 19.02
C LYS A 81 1.42 10.77 17.79
N PHE A 82 0.90 11.97 17.57
CA PHE A 82 0.12 12.27 16.38
C PHE A 82 1.06 12.57 15.20
N GLU A 83 1.52 11.50 14.56
CA GLU A 83 2.42 11.58 13.41
C GLU A 83 1.79 10.89 12.20
N GLN A 84 1.38 11.68 11.21
CA GLN A 84 0.80 11.17 9.98
C GLN A 84 1.91 10.61 9.08
N GLN A 85 1.92 9.29 8.91
CA GLN A 85 2.76 8.57 7.97
C GLN A 85 2.01 8.28 6.67
N LEU A 86 2.74 8.09 5.57
CA LEU A 86 2.19 7.71 4.26
C LEU A 86 1.12 8.64 3.67
N LYS A 87 0.93 9.84 4.24
CA LYS A 87 0.06 10.87 3.65
C LYS A 87 0.52 11.20 2.24
N GLY A 88 -0.41 11.32 1.31
CA GLY A 88 -0.12 11.58 -0.10
C GLY A 88 0.22 10.35 -0.93
N TYR A 89 0.39 9.17 -0.31
CA TYR A 89 0.56 7.93 -1.07
C TYR A 89 -0.70 7.58 -1.86
N LYS A 90 -0.52 6.92 -2.99
CA LYS A 90 -1.57 6.47 -3.89
C LYS A 90 -1.37 5.00 -4.20
N GLN A 91 -2.45 4.28 -4.44
CA GLN A 91 -2.37 2.93 -4.99
C GLN A 91 -2.24 3.00 -6.52
N ALA A 92 -1.42 2.14 -7.10
CA ALA A 92 -1.35 1.90 -8.53
C ALA A 92 -1.46 0.40 -8.79
N PHE A 93 -1.89 0.05 -10.00
CA PHE A 93 -1.92 -1.32 -10.50
C PHE A 93 -0.89 -1.48 -11.61
N PHE A 94 -0.33 -2.67 -11.73
CA PHE A 94 0.60 -3.00 -12.79
C PHE A 94 0.30 -4.40 -13.35
N LEU A 95 0.70 -4.57 -14.61
CA LEU A 95 0.73 -5.83 -15.32
C LEU A 95 2.14 -6.00 -15.88
N GLY A 96 2.75 -7.17 -15.72
CA GLY A 96 4.02 -7.47 -16.37
C GLY A 96 4.68 -8.75 -15.88
N ASN A 97 5.83 -9.08 -16.47
CA ASN A 97 6.58 -10.28 -16.13
C ASN A 97 7.37 -10.14 -14.81
N SER A 98 8.19 -11.15 -14.49
CA SER A 98 9.04 -11.15 -13.29
C SER A 98 10.04 -10.00 -13.24
N ASP A 99 10.54 -9.52 -14.38
CA ASP A 99 11.44 -8.37 -14.41
C ASP A 99 10.69 -7.08 -14.06
N SER A 100 9.46 -6.89 -14.55
CA SER A 100 8.59 -5.78 -14.14
C SER A 100 8.31 -5.78 -12.63
N VAL A 101 8.13 -6.96 -12.03
CA VAL A 101 7.95 -7.11 -10.57
C VAL A 101 9.21 -6.66 -9.82
N LYS A 102 10.40 -7.11 -10.25
CA LYS A 102 11.68 -6.69 -9.65
C LYS A 102 11.87 -5.17 -9.76
N ASP A 103 11.59 -4.62 -10.92
CA ASP A 103 11.66 -3.17 -11.17
C ASP A 103 10.74 -2.38 -10.24
N ALA A 104 9.51 -2.87 -10.05
CA ALA A 104 8.55 -2.26 -9.15
C ALA A 104 8.98 -2.37 -7.68
N LEU A 105 9.53 -3.52 -7.25
CA LEU A 105 10.08 -3.71 -5.90
C LEU A 105 11.20 -2.73 -5.59
N ILE A 106 12.14 -2.52 -6.52
CA ILE A 106 13.25 -1.57 -6.36
C ILE A 106 12.73 -0.13 -6.22
N LYS A 107 11.74 0.24 -7.03
CA LYS A 107 11.26 1.63 -7.13
C LYS A 107 10.27 2.00 -6.03
N PHE A 108 9.43 1.06 -5.63
CA PHE A 108 8.24 1.33 -4.81
C PHE A 108 8.21 0.53 -3.51
N GLY A 109 9.08 -0.49 -3.36
CA GLY A 109 9.08 -1.38 -2.22
C GLY A 109 8.06 -2.51 -2.37
N PRO A 110 7.54 -3.07 -1.26
CA PRO A 110 6.68 -4.25 -1.28
C PRO A 110 5.47 -4.12 -2.21
N LEU A 111 5.14 -5.22 -2.88
CA LEU A 111 4.06 -5.30 -3.85
C LEU A 111 3.00 -6.30 -3.37
N ILE A 112 1.74 -6.03 -3.70
CA ILE A 112 0.63 -6.93 -3.48
C ILE A 112 0.31 -7.59 -4.81
N ILE A 113 0.54 -8.88 -4.95
CA ILE A 113 0.31 -9.62 -6.20
C ILE A 113 -0.90 -10.53 -6.05
N SER A 114 -1.77 -10.51 -7.05
CA SER A 114 -2.86 -11.48 -7.16
C SER A 114 -2.31 -12.81 -7.64
N VAL A 115 -2.53 -13.86 -6.84
CA VAL A 115 -2.18 -15.23 -7.18
C VAL A 115 -3.46 -15.96 -7.56
N GLU A 116 -3.47 -16.65 -8.70
CA GLU A 116 -4.65 -17.37 -9.17
C GLU A 116 -5.15 -18.36 -8.09
N GLY A 117 -6.44 -18.25 -7.75
CA GLY A 117 -7.08 -19.13 -6.76
C GLY A 117 -6.68 -18.87 -5.30
N GLN A 118 -5.90 -17.84 -4.99
CA GLN A 118 -5.49 -17.49 -3.62
C GLN A 118 -5.75 -16.01 -3.30
N LEU A 119 -5.71 -15.66 -2.01
CA LEU A 119 -5.68 -14.27 -1.56
C LEU A 119 -4.39 -13.59 -2.04
N ASN A 120 -4.39 -12.25 -2.03
CA ASN A 120 -3.26 -11.46 -2.47
C ASN A 120 -2.01 -11.77 -1.61
N GLU A 121 -0.87 -12.00 -2.27
CA GLU A 121 0.41 -12.26 -1.61
C GLU A 121 1.24 -10.97 -1.58
N ILE A 122 1.97 -10.73 -0.48
CA ILE A 122 2.87 -9.59 -0.39
C ILE A 122 4.27 -10.05 -0.77
N ILE A 123 4.82 -9.52 -1.86
CA ILE A 123 6.21 -9.75 -2.25
C ILE A 123 7.07 -8.65 -1.64
N LEU A 124 8.08 -9.06 -0.89
CA LEU A 124 9.03 -8.18 -0.19
C LEU A 124 10.33 -8.02 -0.97
N GLY A 125 10.68 -9.00 -1.80
CA GLY A 125 11.94 -9.06 -2.53
C GLY A 125 12.10 -10.36 -3.30
N TRP A 126 13.32 -10.68 -3.69
CA TRP A 126 13.69 -11.96 -4.28
C TRP A 126 15.09 -12.35 -3.84
N ASP A 127 15.35 -13.66 -3.82
CA ASP A 127 16.68 -14.24 -3.63
C ASP A 127 16.90 -15.33 -4.69
N GLY A 128 17.88 -15.15 -5.55
CA GLY A 128 18.12 -16.02 -6.70
C GLY A 128 16.86 -16.22 -7.57
N ALA A 129 16.34 -17.45 -7.57
CA ALA A 129 15.19 -17.88 -8.36
C ALA A 129 13.86 -17.87 -7.57
N ASP A 130 13.85 -17.33 -6.35
CA ASP A 130 12.68 -17.32 -5.47
C ASP A 130 12.24 -15.90 -5.11
N TRP A 131 10.93 -15.66 -5.07
CA TRP A 131 10.33 -14.52 -4.41
C TRP A 131 10.45 -14.67 -2.90
N VAL A 132 10.79 -13.58 -2.20
CA VAL A 132 10.64 -13.47 -0.75
C VAL A 132 9.27 -12.87 -0.47
N VAL A 133 8.43 -13.60 0.27
CA VAL A 133 7.00 -13.29 0.41
C VAL A 133 6.59 -13.26 1.88
N ALA A 134 5.59 -12.44 2.19
CA ALA A 134 4.82 -12.55 3.43
C ALA A 134 3.52 -13.29 3.11
N GLN A 135 3.43 -14.55 3.52
CA GLN A 135 2.31 -15.43 3.24
C GLN A 135 1.26 -15.28 4.34
N GLN A 136 0.00 -15.12 3.95
CA GLN A 136 -1.09 -15.07 4.92
C GLN A 136 -1.29 -16.45 5.54
N LYS A 137 -1.35 -16.50 6.86
CA LYS A 137 -1.66 -17.72 7.61
C LYS A 137 -3.16 -17.98 7.59
N PHE A 138 -3.51 -19.26 7.62
CA PHE A 138 -4.88 -19.73 7.66
C PHE A 138 -5.04 -20.80 8.73
N HIS A 139 -6.20 -20.81 9.39
CA HIS A 139 -6.64 -21.90 10.25
C HIS A 139 -7.91 -22.55 9.71
N GLN A 140 -8.26 -23.70 10.28
CA GLN A 140 -9.54 -24.35 10.02
C GLN A 140 -10.53 -23.97 11.12
N ASP A 141 -11.68 -23.42 10.74
CA ASP A 141 -12.80 -23.17 11.64
C ASP A 141 -14.07 -23.78 11.04
N GLY A 142 -14.68 -24.74 11.74
CA GLY A 142 -15.88 -25.42 11.27
C GLY A 142 -15.75 -26.12 9.90
N GLY A 143 -14.53 -26.49 9.48
CA GLY A 143 -14.25 -27.07 8.15
C GLY A 143 -14.06 -26.04 7.02
N ALA A 144 -14.07 -24.75 7.34
CA ALA A 144 -13.70 -23.67 6.44
C ALA A 144 -12.25 -23.21 6.70
N THR A 145 -11.53 -22.87 5.64
CA THR A 145 -10.22 -22.22 5.72
C THR A 145 -10.42 -20.73 5.96
N VAL A 146 -10.02 -20.23 7.13
CA VAL A 146 -10.21 -18.84 7.55
C VAL A 146 -8.85 -18.15 7.68
N PRO A 147 -8.68 -16.91 7.18
CA PRO A 147 -7.44 -16.18 7.36
C PRO A 147 -7.20 -15.80 8.82
N ASP A 148 -5.96 -15.95 9.29
CA ASP A 148 -5.52 -15.55 10.64
C ASP A 148 -5.28 -14.04 10.77
N TYR A 149 -5.27 -13.32 9.65
CA TYR A 149 -4.73 -11.95 9.56
C TYR A 149 -3.31 -11.80 10.12
N ALA A 150 -2.58 -12.92 10.16
CA ALA A 150 -1.16 -13.00 10.46
C ALA A 150 -0.39 -13.39 9.19
N TYR A 151 0.86 -12.95 9.10
CA TYR A 151 1.72 -13.25 7.98
C TYR A 151 2.99 -13.95 8.46
N GLU A 152 3.48 -14.90 7.67
CA GLU A 152 4.76 -15.56 7.88
C GLU A 152 5.69 -15.32 6.69
N LEU A 153 6.97 -15.12 6.99
CA LEU A 153 7.99 -14.97 5.97
C LEU A 153 8.22 -16.33 5.29
N GLY A 154 8.20 -16.33 3.96
CA GLY A 154 8.45 -17.53 3.17
C GLY A 154 9.10 -17.20 1.84
N THR A 155 9.28 -18.24 1.04
CA THR A 155 9.79 -18.12 -0.33
C THR A 155 8.87 -18.84 -1.31
N ARG A 156 8.87 -18.38 -2.57
CA ARG A 156 8.11 -19.00 -3.66
C ARG A 156 8.91 -18.93 -4.95
N THR A 157 9.11 -20.07 -5.60
CA THR A 157 9.84 -20.13 -6.86
C THR A 157 9.19 -19.27 -7.93
N ILE A 158 10.00 -18.46 -8.59
CA ILE A 158 9.59 -17.63 -9.71
C ILE A 158 9.26 -18.56 -10.87
N SER A 159 7.97 -18.69 -11.19
CA SER A 159 7.55 -19.53 -12.31
C SER A 159 8.07 -18.96 -13.63
N ALA A 160 8.89 -19.75 -14.34
CA ALA A 160 9.40 -19.41 -15.66
C ALA A 160 8.30 -19.35 -16.73
N SER A 161 7.15 -20.00 -16.50
CA SER A 161 6.00 -19.97 -17.41
C SER A 161 5.03 -18.82 -17.13
N LYS A 162 5.16 -18.13 -16.00
CA LYS A 162 4.28 -17.02 -15.64
C LYS A 162 4.75 -15.76 -16.36
N THR A 163 4.08 -15.45 -17.48
CA THR A 163 4.36 -14.27 -18.30
C THR A 163 3.83 -12.99 -17.69
N ASP A 164 2.76 -13.10 -16.90
CA ASP A 164 2.02 -11.94 -16.40
C ASP A 164 1.71 -12.06 -14.91
N TYR A 165 2.16 -11.06 -14.17
CA TYR A 165 1.80 -10.76 -12.80
C TYR A 165 0.86 -9.57 -12.84
N VAL A 166 -0.29 -9.70 -12.19
CA VAL A 166 -1.18 -8.60 -11.87
C VAL A 166 -0.95 -8.24 -10.41
N GLY A 167 -0.68 -6.97 -10.14
CA GLY A 167 -0.44 -6.54 -8.78
C GLY A 167 -0.78 -5.08 -8.56
N SER A 168 -0.69 -4.68 -7.30
CA SER A 168 -0.80 -3.30 -6.86
C SER A 168 0.33 -2.91 -5.93
N LEU A 169 0.59 -1.61 -5.90
CA LEU A 169 1.65 -1.00 -5.10
C LEU A 169 1.23 0.36 -4.59
N PHE A 170 1.92 0.86 -3.57
CA PHE A 170 1.72 2.21 -3.06
C PHE A 170 2.91 3.10 -3.42
N TYR A 171 2.64 4.29 -3.95
CA TYR A 171 3.68 5.24 -4.34
C TYR A 171 3.32 6.67 -3.91
N HIS A 172 4.34 7.50 -3.70
CA HIS A 172 4.16 8.92 -3.41
C HIS A 172 4.66 9.76 -4.59
N SER A 173 3.78 10.58 -5.18
CA SER A 173 4.08 11.35 -6.40
C SER A 173 5.26 12.33 -6.25
N ALA A 174 5.52 12.87 -5.05
CA ALA A 174 6.69 13.71 -4.83
C ALA A 174 8.02 12.94 -4.73
N ALA A 175 7.98 11.64 -4.39
CA ALA A 175 9.17 10.82 -4.25
C ALA A 175 9.69 10.33 -5.62
N THR A 176 8.78 10.03 -6.56
CA THR A 176 9.12 9.67 -7.95
C THR A 176 9.80 10.81 -8.69
N ILE A 177 9.37 12.06 -8.47
CA ILE A 177 10.04 13.24 -9.04
C ILE A 177 11.47 13.38 -8.51
N ARG A 178 11.69 13.23 -7.19
CA ARG A 178 13.04 13.36 -6.60
C ARG A 178 14.01 12.28 -7.10
N ALA A 179 13.56 11.05 -7.29
CA ALA A 179 14.38 9.98 -7.86
C ALA A 179 14.76 10.31 -9.32
N ALA A 180 13.80 10.74 -10.14
CA ALA A 180 14.06 11.14 -11.53
C ALA A 180 15.04 12.33 -11.63
N PHE A 181 14.89 13.36 -10.78
CA PHE A 181 15.83 14.49 -10.76
C PHE A 181 17.24 14.09 -10.33
N LYS A 182 17.39 13.20 -9.33
CA LYS A 182 18.71 12.68 -8.93
C LYS A 182 19.39 11.90 -10.05
N LEU A 183 18.61 11.12 -10.81
CA LEU A 183 19.09 10.39 -11.99
C LEU A 183 19.53 11.32 -13.12
N ILE A 184 18.75 12.36 -13.43
CA ILE A 184 19.12 13.38 -14.43
C ILE A 184 20.38 14.12 -13.98
N THR A 185 20.50 14.45 -12.70
CA THR A 185 21.67 15.14 -12.14
C THR A 185 22.91 14.26 -12.24
N ALA A 186 22.82 12.96 -11.96
CA ALA A 186 23.93 12.03 -12.15
C ALA A 186 24.30 11.85 -13.63
N VAL A 187 23.32 11.69 -14.52
CA VAL A 187 23.55 11.45 -15.96
C VAL A 187 24.05 12.69 -16.69
N VAL A 188 23.73 13.90 -16.25
CA VAL A 188 24.19 15.15 -16.89
C VAL A 188 25.51 15.64 -16.30
N ILE A 189 25.71 15.51 -14.98
CA ILE A 189 26.91 16.04 -14.32
C ILE A 189 28.13 15.14 -14.53
N ILE A 190 27.96 13.81 -14.61
CA ILE A 190 29.09 12.88 -14.79
C ILE A 190 29.78 13.07 -16.17
N PRO A 191 29.07 13.18 -17.30
CA PRO A 191 29.69 13.49 -18.58
C PRO A 191 30.28 14.90 -18.65
N ALA A 192 29.66 15.88 -17.99
CA ALA A 192 30.17 17.26 -17.96
C ALA A 192 31.49 17.39 -17.17
N LEU A 193 31.66 16.60 -16.10
CA LEU A 193 32.93 16.51 -15.35
C LEU A 193 34.01 15.72 -16.10
N ALA A 194 33.63 14.74 -16.92
CA ALA A 194 34.57 13.99 -17.76
C ALA A 194 35.13 14.79 -18.95
N LEU A 195 34.54 15.96 -19.26
CA LEU A 195 35.02 16.90 -20.28
C LEU A 195 35.90 18.02 -19.69
N LEU A 196 36.11 18.03 -18.38
CA LEU A 196 36.92 19.03 -17.65
C LEU A 196 38.26 18.49 -17.14
N PHE A 197 38.66 17.27 -17.57
CA PHE A 197 39.97 16.66 -17.30
C PHE A 197 40.58 16.09 -18.58
#